data_AF-A0A0A2M2E4-F1
#
_entry.id   AF-A0A0A2M2E4-F1
#
_cell.length_a   1.000
_cell.length_b   1.000
_cell.length_c   1.000
_cell.angle_alpha   90.00
_cell.angle_beta   90.00
_cell.angle_gamma   90.00
#
_symmetry.space_group_name_H-M   'P 1'
#
loop_
_entity.id
_entity.type
_entity.pdbx_description
1 polymer ?
#
loop_
_entity_poly.entity_id
_entity_poly.type
_entity_poly.pdbx_seq_one_letter_code
_entity_poly.pdbx_strand_id
1 'polypeptide(L)' 'MDISAQIKDSLISRIKNSDNLNFLKALQTIFDASEESLYELSADQEKSIQTGREQIKNGQFHTNENVISEMKEWLSKK' A
#
# COMPACT_ATOMS: atom_id res chain seq x y z
N MET A 1 -14.34 -28.89 13.76
CA MET A 1 -12.98 -28.46 14.17
C MET A 1 -12.35 -27.82 12.96
N ASP A 2 -11.86 -26.59 13.08
CA ASP A 2 -11.37 -25.83 11.92
C ASP A 2 -10.03 -26.39 11.44
N ILE A 3 -10.00 -26.88 10.20
CA ILE A 3 -8.80 -27.44 9.55
C ILE A 3 -7.70 -26.38 9.46
N SER A 4 -8.07 -25.10 9.30
CA SER A 4 -7.13 -23.97 9.30
C SER A 4 -6.42 -23.82 10.64
N ALA A 5 -7.17 -23.97 11.75
CA ALA A 5 -6.59 -23.90 13.09
C ALA A 5 -5.56 -25.03 13.33
N GLN A 6 -5.86 -26.26 12.89
CA GLN A 6 -4.94 -27.39 13.03
C GLN A 6 -3.64 -27.19 12.24
N ILE A 7 -3.73 -26.65 11.03
CA ILE A 7 -2.55 -26.35 10.21
C ILE A 7 -1.69 -25.26 10.86
N LYS A 8 -2.31 -24.19 11.37
CA LYS A 8 -1.62 -23.11 12.08
C LYS A 8 -0.88 -23.62 13.32
N ASP A 9 -1.55 -24.41 14.15
CA ASP A 9 -0.95 -24.96 15.37
C ASP A 9 0.25 -25.88 15.07
N SER A 10 0.14 -26.68 14.00
CA SER A 10 1.23 -27.54 13.52
C SER A 10 2.45 -26.72 13.03
N LEU A 11 2.21 -25.65 12.27
CA LEU A 11 3.28 -24.77 11.78
C LEU A 11 3.97 -24.03 12.93
N ILE A 12 3.20 -23.44 13.86
CA ILE A 12 3.73 -22.75 15.03
C ILE A 12 4.61 -23.70 15.86
N SER A 13 4.13 -24.93 16.06
CA SER A 13 4.89 -25.95 16.81
C SER A 13 6.21 -26.31 16.12
N ARG A 14 6.21 -26.45 14.79
CA ARG A 14 7.43 -26.73 14.02
C ARG A 14 8.43 -25.58 14.05
N ILE A 15 7.96 -24.34 13.98
CA ILE A 15 8.82 -23.14 14.06
C ILE A 15 9.44 -23.03 15.44
N LYS A 16 8.65 -23.18 16.51
CA LYS A 16 9.13 -23.09 17.90
C LYS A 16 10.20 -24.13 18.25
N ASN A 17 10.11 -25.31 17.66
CA ASN A 17 11.02 -26.43 17.95
C ASN A 17 12.23 -26.50 16.98
N SER A 18 12.38 -25.56 16.05
CA SER A 18 13.46 -25.60 15.06
C SER A 18 14.63 -24.70 15.46
N ASP A 19 15.82 -25.30 15.59
CA ASP A 19 17.08 -24.56 15.75
C ASP A 19 17.80 -24.32 14.40
N ASN A 20 17.20 -24.77 13.29
CA ASN A 20 17.80 -24.67 11.97
C ASN A 20 17.55 -23.29 11.35
N LEU A 21 18.52 -22.40 11.50
CA LEU A 21 18.45 -21.02 11.01
C LEU A 21 18.18 -20.92 9.49
N ASN A 22 18.75 -21.82 8.68
CA ASN A 22 18.55 -21.79 7.23
C ASN A 22 17.10 -22.15 6.86
N PHE A 23 16.52 -23.11 7.57
CA PHE A 23 15.12 -23.48 7.42
C PHE A 23 14.18 -22.34 7.84
N LEU A 24 14.45 -21.72 8.99
CA LEU A 24 13.67 -20.57 9.47
C LEU A 24 13.73 -19.38 8.50
N LYS A 25 14.91 -19.08 7.95
CA LYS A 25 15.08 -18.03 6.92
C LYS A 25 14.28 -18.33 5.66
N ALA A 26 14.31 -19.57 5.19
CA ALA A 26 13.53 -19.96 4.01
C ALA A 26 12.02 -19.82 4.25
N LEU A 27 11.52 -20.22 5.44
CA LEU A 27 10.13 -20.02 5.82
C LEU A 27 9.77 -18.54 5.89
N GLN A 28 10.62 -17.70 6.48
CA GLN A 28 10.41 -16.26 6.53
C GLN A 28 10.27 -15.66 5.13
N THR A 29 11.21 -15.97 4.22
CA THR A 29 11.14 -15.50 2.83
C THR A 29 9.86 -15.95 2.11
N ILE A 30 9.40 -17.19 2.35
CA ILE A 30 8.15 -17.68 1.75
C ILE A 30 6.96 -16.90 2.31
N PHE A 31 6.90 -16.67 3.62
CA PHE A 31 5.81 -15.89 4.21
C PHE A 31 5.81 -14.45 3.68
N ASP A 32 6.96 -13.78 3.69
CA ASP A 32 7.12 -12.41 3.18
C ASP A 32 6.76 -12.28 1.69
N ALA A 33 7.00 -13.33 0.89
CA ALA A 33 6.62 -13.36 -0.53
C ALA A 33 5.15 -13.74 -0.76
N SER A 34 4.52 -14.43 0.20
CA SER A 34 3.14 -14.91 0.14
C SER A 34 2.14 -13.95 0.77
N GLU A 35 2.61 -13.01 1.59
CA GLU A 35 1.82 -11.85 1.98
C GLU A 35 1.58 -11.03 0.71
N GLU A 36 0.46 -11.31 0.02
CA GLU A 36 -0.12 -10.36 -0.91
C GLU A 36 -0.21 -9.04 -0.14
N SER A 37 0.59 -8.06 -0.55
CA SER A 37 0.58 -6.74 0.05
C SER A 37 -0.88 -6.30 0.13
N LEU A 38 -1.32 -5.99 1.34
CA LEU A 38 -2.66 -5.49 1.56
C LEU A 38 -2.77 -4.15 0.83
N TYR A 39 -3.28 -4.24 -0.42
CA TYR A 39 -3.45 -3.18 -1.41
C TYR A 39 -2.16 -2.54 -1.92
N GLU A 40 -1.47 -3.26 -2.81
CA GLU A 40 -0.53 -2.65 -3.75
C GLU A 40 -1.22 -1.60 -4.63
N LEU A 41 -0.61 -0.43 -4.75
CA LEU A 41 -1.05 0.58 -5.70
C LEU A 41 -0.81 0.05 -7.11
N SER A 42 -1.77 0.28 -8.02
CA SER A 42 -1.50 0.03 -9.43
C SER A 42 -0.41 0.99 -9.93
N ALA A 43 0.31 0.59 -10.98
CA ALA A 43 1.31 1.44 -11.61
C ALA A 43 0.76 2.83 -11.99
N ASP A 44 -0.51 2.90 -12.39
CA ASP A 44 -1.19 4.17 -12.68
C ASP A 44 -1.40 5.02 -11.42
N GLN A 45 -1.77 4.40 -10.30
CA GLN A 45 -1.95 5.10 -9.02
C GLN A 45 -0.61 5.64 -8.50
N GLU A 46 0.46 4.85 -8.57
CA GLU A 46 1.81 5.30 -8.21
C GLU A 46 2.25 6.49 -9.07
N LYS A 47 2.04 6.40 -10.39
CA LYS A 47 2.35 7.47 -11.33
C LYS A 47 1.55 8.74 -11.04
N SER A 48 0.26 8.62 -10.75
CA SER A 48 -0.61 9.75 -10.40
C SER A 48 -0.14 10.44 -9.11
N ILE A 49 0.24 9.67 -8.08
CA ILE A 49 0.76 10.20 -6.83
C ILE A 49 2.10 10.92 -7.06
N GLN A 50 3.00 10.32 -7.83
CA GLN A 50 4.29 10.94 -8.14
C GLN A 50 4.12 12.25 -8.91
N THR A 51 3.22 12.28 -9.90
CA THR A 51 2.90 13.48 -10.66
C THR A 51 2.36 14.59 -9.74
N GLY A 52 1.43 14.27 -8.84
CA GLY A 52 0.89 15.25 -7.88
C GLY A 52 1.96 15.82 -6.94
N ARG A 53 2.89 14.97 -6.46
CA ARG A 53 4.01 15.42 -5.62
C ARG A 53 4.94 16.39 -6.35
N GLU A 54 5.23 16.12 -7.62
CA GLU A 54 6.05 17.00 -8.47
C GLU A 54 5.34 18.33 -8.75
N GLN A 55 4.05 18.29 -9.06
CA GLN A 55 3.24 19.50 -9.24
C GLN A 55 3.26 20.40 -8.00
N ILE A 56 3.06 19.84 -6.81
CA ILE A 56 3.14 20.59 -5.55
C ILE A 56 4.53 21.20 -5.36
N LYS A 57 5.59 20.42 -5.57
CA LYS A 57 6.98 20.90 -5.45
C LYS A 57 7.27 22.06 -6.41
N ASN A 58 6.70 22.01 -7.61
CA ASN A 58 6.87 23.04 -8.64
C ASN A 58 5.89 24.22 -8.49
N GLY A 59 5.08 24.26 -7.42
CA GLY A 59 4.08 25.32 -7.21
C GLY A 59 2.88 25.23 -8.17
N GLN A 60 2.71 24.11 -8.88
CA GLN A 60 1.62 23.85 -9.81
C GLN A 60 0.40 23.31 -9.07
N PHE A 61 -0.07 24.07 -8.08
CA PHE A 61 -1.28 23.75 -7.32
C PHE A 61 -2.15 25.00 -7.19
N HIS A 62 -3.44 24.79 -6.99
CA HIS A 62 -4.37 25.86 -6.67
C HIS A 62 -4.86 25.67 -5.23
N THR A 63 -4.97 26.78 -4.50
CA THR A 63 -5.67 26.76 -3.21
C THR A 63 -7.17 26.68 -3.45
N ASN A 64 -7.90 26.22 -2.45
CA ASN A 64 -9.35 26.18 -2.49
C ASN A 64 -9.94 27.56 -2.80
N GLU A 65 -9.40 28.62 -2.20
CA GLU A 65 -9.85 30.00 -2.40
C GLU A 65 -9.70 30.43 -3.87
N ASN A 66 -8.56 30.10 -4.49
CA ASN A 66 -8.30 30.42 -5.89
C ASN A 66 -9.30 29.72 -6.81
N VAL A 67 -9.55 28.43 -6.60
CA VAL A 67 -10.50 27.64 -7.41
C VAL A 67 -11.92 28.17 -7.25
N ILE A 68 -12.34 28.48 -6.01
CA ILE A 68 -13.68 29.02 -5.75
C ILE A 68 -13.86 30.41 -6.37
N SER A 69 -12.82 31.25 -6.37
CA SER A 69 -12.86 32.56 -7.02
C SER A 69 -13.02 32.42 -8.53
N GLU A 70 -12.20 31.58 -9.17
CA GLU A 70 -12.26 31.33 -10.62
C GLU A 70 -13.63 30.78 -11.04
N MET A 71 -14.18 29.84 -10.26
CA MET A 71 -15.52 29.29 -10.50
C MET A 71 -16.61 30.37 -10.44
N LYS A 72 -16.57 31.26 -9.44
CA LYS A 72 -17.53 32.37 -9.31
C LYS A 72 -17.42 33.35 -10.48
N GLU A 73 -16.19 33.69 -10.89
CA GLU A 73 -15.97 34.53 -12.06
C GLU A 73 -16.54 33.91 -13.33
N TRP A 74 -16.31 32.62 -13.55
CA TRP A 74 -16.85 31.90 -14.71
C TRP A 74 -18.38 31.93 -14.76
N LEU A 75 -19.04 31.70 -13.61
CA LEU A 75 -20.51 31.76 -13.51
C LEU A 75 -21.06 33.17 -13.77
N SER A 76 -20.32 34.21 -13.42
CA SER A 76 -20.74 35.62 -13.61
C SER A 76 -20.60 36.13 -15.06
N LYS A 77 -19.80 35.44 -15.88
CA LYS A 77 -19.58 35.77 -17.30
C LYS A 77 -20.61 35.11 -18.23
N LYS A 78 -21.60 34.41 -17.68
CA LYS A 78 -22.68 33.72 -18.40
C LYS A 78 -24.00 34.48 -18.23
#